data_AF-A0A3D6ESP4-F1
#
_entry.id   AF-A0A3D6ESP4-F1
#
_cell.length_a   1.000
_cell.length_b   1.000
_cell.length_c   1.000
_cell.angle_alpha   90.00
_cell.angle_beta   90.00
_cell.angle_gamma   90.00
#
_symmetry.space_group_name_H-M   'P 1'
#
loop_
_entity.id
_entity.type
_entity.pdbx_description
1 polymer ?
#
loop_
_entity_poly.entity_id
_entity_poly.type
_entity_poly.pdbx_seq_one_letter_code
_entity_poly.pdbx_strand_id
1 'polypeptide(L)'
;VFISAASKKNLDVLKEAIINQIKINSVKQGDVLVTNLRHFQKLTETQDALTRVLQGLDTGITGDFLAMDIRQSLHYLGEITGQITSEDLLANIFSKFCIGK
;
A
#
# COMPACT_ATOMS: atom_id res chain seq x y z
N VAL A 1 30.62 -15.73 -7.10
CA VAL A 1 31.37 -14.84 -8.00
C VAL A 1 32.65 -14.42 -7.29
N PHE A 2 33.83 -14.66 -7.86
CA PHE A 2 35.10 -14.18 -7.29
C PHE A 2 35.40 -12.77 -7.82
N ILE A 3 35.62 -11.82 -6.93
CA ILE A 3 35.85 -10.41 -7.26
C ILE A 3 37.12 -9.90 -6.61
N SER A 4 37.75 -8.89 -7.21
CA SER A 4 38.86 -8.17 -6.60
C SER A 4 38.75 -6.69 -6.89
N ALA A 5 38.43 -5.90 -5.86
CA ALA A 5 38.34 -4.45 -5.96
C ALA A 5 39.72 -3.82 -6.25
N ALA A 6 40.78 -4.31 -5.60
CA ALA A 6 42.14 -3.79 -5.76
C ALA A 6 42.67 -3.97 -7.20
N SER A 7 42.33 -5.08 -7.87
CA SER A 7 42.74 -5.34 -9.26
C SER A 7 41.67 -5.00 -10.29
N LYS A 8 40.53 -4.42 -9.86
CA LYS A 8 39.35 -4.12 -10.69
C LYS A 8 38.85 -5.31 -11.54
N LYS A 9 39.08 -6.55 -11.08
CA LYS A 9 38.67 -7.76 -11.79
C LYS A 9 37.24 -8.17 -11.45
N ASN A 10 36.52 -8.61 -12.48
CA ASN A 10 35.17 -9.21 -12.39
C ASN A 10 34.09 -8.30 -11.79
N LEU A 11 34.28 -6.98 -11.84
CA LEU A 11 33.26 -6.02 -11.38
C LEU A 11 32.00 -6.07 -12.26
N ASP A 12 32.14 -6.33 -13.56
CA ASP A 12 30.99 -6.41 -14.46
C ASP A 12 30.17 -7.68 -14.23
N VAL A 13 30.82 -8.81 -13.91
CA VAL A 13 30.14 -10.05 -13.49
C VAL A 13 29.36 -9.83 -12.19
N LEU A 14 29.88 -9.02 -11.25
CA LEU A 14 29.14 -8.63 -10.05
C LEU A 14 27.92 -7.78 -10.39
N LYS A 15 28.04 -6.80 -11.29
CA LYS A 15 26.90 -5.97 -11.73
C LYS A 15 25.81 -6.83 -12.36
N GLU A 16 26.18 -7.73 -13.27
CA GLU A 16 25.22 -8.64 -13.91
C GLU A 16 24.57 -9.58 -12.88
N ALA A 17 25.33 -10.12 -11.92
CA ALA A 17 24.77 -10.95 -10.87
C ALA A 17 23.76 -10.18 -9.99
N ILE A 18 24.02 -8.91 -9.69
CA ILE A 18 23.10 -8.04 -8.95
C ILE A 18 21.84 -7.78 -9.79
N ILE A 19 22.00 -7.39 -11.05
CA ILE A 19 20.87 -7.15 -11.96
C ILE A 19 20.02 -8.41 -12.14
N ASN A 20 20.63 -9.59 -12.22
CA ASN A 20 19.89 -10.85 -12.33
C ASN A 20 19.10 -11.22 -11.06
N GLN A 21 19.52 -10.76 -9.88
CA GLN A 21 18.74 -10.95 -8.65
C GLN A 21 17.56 -9.97 -8.55
N ILE A 22 17.74 -8.75 -9.01
CA ILE A 22 16.67 -7.76 -9.07
C ILE A 22 15.82 -8.14 -10.28
N LYS A 23 14.66 -8.77 -10.08
CA LYS A 23 13.76 -9.25 -11.15
C LYS A 23 13.14 -8.11 -11.99
N ILE A 24 13.94 -7.19 -12.52
CA ILE A 24 13.51 -6.02 -13.30
C ILE A 24 12.69 -6.47 -14.53
N ASN A 25 12.99 -7.66 -15.07
CA ASN A 25 12.28 -8.24 -16.21
C ASN A 25 10.81 -8.63 -15.91
N SER A 26 10.35 -8.56 -14.65
CA SER A 26 8.92 -8.76 -14.34
C SER A 26 8.08 -7.51 -14.58
N VAL A 27 8.71 -6.33 -14.73
CA VAL A 27 8.03 -5.08 -15.00
C VAL A 27 7.97 -4.87 -16.52
N LYS A 28 6.77 -4.91 -17.09
CA LYS A 28 6.54 -4.67 -18.51
C LYS A 28 6.41 -3.17 -18.77
N GLN A 29 6.75 -2.78 -20.00
CA GLN A 29 6.50 -1.42 -20.46
C GLN A 29 4.98 -1.17 -20.46
N GLY A 30 4.53 -0.21 -19.66
CA GLY A 30 3.11 0.09 -19.44
C GLY A 30 2.58 -0.27 -18.05
N ASP A 31 3.35 -0.99 -17.23
CA ASP A 31 2.96 -1.26 -15.84
C ASP A 31 2.96 0.04 -15.01
N VAL A 32 1.93 0.20 -14.18
CA VAL A 32 1.86 1.30 -13.22
C VAL A 32 2.73 0.94 -12.01
N LEU A 33 3.82 1.69 -11.83
CA LEU A 33 4.72 1.50 -10.70
C LEU A 33 4.36 2.40 -9.53
N VAL A 34 4.16 1.79 -8.36
CA VAL A 34 4.00 2.50 -7.09
C VAL A 34 5.39 2.72 -6.49
N THR A 35 5.96 3.91 -6.69
CA THR A 35 7.32 4.27 -6.23
C THR A 35 7.32 5.01 -4.90
N ASN A 36 6.16 5.50 -4.45
CA ASN A 36 6.04 6.25 -3.20
C ASN A 36 5.64 5.31 -2.05
N LEU A 37 6.45 5.30 -0.98
CA LEU A 37 6.20 4.48 0.21
C LEU A 37 4.84 4.76 0.87
N ARG A 38 4.40 6.04 0.90
CA ARG A 38 3.10 6.42 1.44
C ARG A 38 1.97 5.81 0.62
N HIS A 39 2.06 5.86 -0.71
CA HIS A 39 1.05 5.25 -1.58
C HIS A 39 1.01 3.73 -1.42
N PHE A 40 2.18 3.09 -1.33
CA PHE A 40 2.29 1.66 -1.07
C PHE A 40 1.62 1.25 0.25
N GLN A 41 1.87 2.01 1.33
CA GLN A 41 1.22 1.78 2.62
C GLN A 41 -0.30 1.87 2.51
N LYS A 42 -0.82 2.93 1.89
CA LYS A 42 -2.28 3.12 1.72
C LYS A 42 -2.93 2.01 0.88
N LEU A 43 -2.27 1.54 -0.19
CA LEU A 43 -2.77 0.41 -0.96
C LEU A 43 -2.79 -0.89 -0.15
N THR A 44 -1.79 -1.09 0.72
CA THR A 44 -1.74 -2.26 1.63
C THR A 44 -2.88 -2.19 2.64
N GLU A 45 -3.10 -1.03 3.27
CA GLU A 45 -4.21 -0.80 4.19
C GLU A 45 -5.59 -1.00 3.50
N THR A 46 -5.74 -0.54 2.25
CA THR A 46 -6.93 -0.81 1.43
C THR A 46 -7.13 -2.30 1.21
N GLN A 47 -6.08 -3.04 0.84
CA GLN A 47 -6.14 -4.49 0.63
C GLN A 47 -6.58 -5.22 1.90
N ASP A 48 -6.01 -4.86 3.05
CA ASP A 48 -6.36 -5.48 4.34
C ASP A 48 -7.83 -5.24 4.69
N ALA A 49 -8.33 -4.03 4.46
CA ALA A 49 -9.74 -3.71 4.66
C ALA A 49 -10.66 -4.52 3.75
N LEU A 50 -10.35 -4.62 2.46
CA LEU A 50 -11.12 -5.44 1.52
C LEU A 50 -11.06 -6.93 1.86
N THR A 51 -9.92 -7.41 2.39
CA THR A 51 -9.78 -8.79 2.84
C THR A 51 -10.73 -9.09 4.01
N ARG A 52 -10.89 -8.16 4.95
CA ARG A 52 -11.88 -8.28 6.03
C ARG A 52 -13.31 -8.31 5.50
N VAL A 53 -13.63 -7.52 4.48
CA VAL A 53 -14.96 -7.58 3.81
C VAL A 53 -15.20 -8.96 3.22
N LEU A 54 -14.24 -9.52 2.49
CA LEU A 54 -14.36 -10.85 1.89
C LEU A 54 -14.55 -11.93 2.96
N GLN A 55 -13.74 -11.90 4.02
CA GLN A 55 -13.89 -12.83 5.15
C GLN A 55 -15.22 -12.67 5.88
N GLY A 56 -15.70 -11.43 6.03
CA GLY A 56 -16.99 -11.12 6.64
C GLY A 56 -18.17 -11.63 5.81
N LEU A 57 -18.08 -11.58 4.48
CA LEU A 57 -19.05 -12.19 3.57
C LEU A 57 -19.09 -13.72 3.75
N ASP A 58 -17.92 -14.36 3.80
CA ASP A 58 -17.81 -15.82 3.96
C ASP A 58 -18.33 -16.32 5.32
N THR A 59 -18.21 -15.49 6.36
CA THR A 59 -18.61 -15.82 7.74
C THR A 59 -20.02 -15.34 8.11
N GLY A 60 -20.72 -14.65 7.21
CA GLY A 60 -22.09 -14.18 7.43
C GLY A 60 -22.21 -12.97 8.37
N ILE A 61 -21.19 -12.12 8.45
CA ILE A 61 -21.25 -10.86 9.21
C ILE A 61 -22.34 -9.93 8.66
N THR A 62 -22.99 -9.16 9.54
CA THR A 62 -24.06 -8.24 9.13
C THR A 62 -23.53 -7.13 8.23
N GLY A 63 -24.40 -6.65 7.33
CA GLY A 63 -24.06 -5.63 6.34
C GLY A 63 -23.49 -4.33 6.93
N ASP A 64 -23.85 -3.99 8.18
CA ASP A 64 -23.37 -2.76 8.84
C ASP A 64 -21.85 -2.79 9.09
N PHE A 65 -21.31 -3.93 9.50
CA PHE A 65 -19.87 -4.11 9.71
C PHE A 65 -19.11 -4.18 8.37
N LEU A 66 -19.67 -4.88 7.38
CA LEU A 66 -19.11 -4.91 6.02
C LEU A 66 -19.04 -3.50 5.43
N ALA A 67 -20.10 -2.71 5.59
CA ALA A 67 -20.15 -1.33 5.13
C ALA A 67 -19.07 -0.45 5.79
N MET A 68 -18.73 -0.71 7.06
CA MET A 68 -17.65 0.00 7.74
C MET A 68 -16.30 -0.30 7.12
N ASP A 69 -15.96 -1.58 6.89
CA ASP A 69 -14.69 -1.95 6.24
C ASP A 69 -14.60 -1.45 4.79
N ILE A 70 -15.72 -1.43 4.06
CA ILE A 70 -15.78 -0.83 2.71
C ILE A 70 -15.46 0.67 2.77
N ARG A 71 -16.10 1.43 3.68
CA ARG A 71 -15.79 2.86 3.87
C ARG A 71 -14.32 3.09 4.23
N GLN A 72 -13.77 2.25 5.10
CA GLN A 72 -12.35 2.31 5.46
C GLN A 72 -11.44 2.09 4.24
N SER A 73 -11.76 1.11 3.38
CA SER A 73 -10.99 0.86 2.16
C SER A 73 -11.00 2.06 1.20
N LEU A 74 -12.16 2.74 1.07
CA LEU A 74 -12.34 3.94 0.25
C LEU A 74 -11.58 5.13 0.83
N HIS A 75 -11.55 5.28 2.15
CA HIS A 75 -10.79 6.34 2.82
C HIS A 75 -9.29 6.24 2.50
N TYR A 76 -8.69 5.05 2.66
CA TYR A 76 -7.28 4.83 2.32
C TYR A 76 -6.96 5.11 0.84
N LEU A 77 -7.87 4.76 -0.07
CA LEU A 77 -7.73 5.11 -1.49
C LEU A 77 -7.85 6.62 -1.74
N GLY A 78 -8.74 7.30 -1.01
CA GLY A 78 -8.91 8.75 -1.04
C GLY A 78 -7.63 9.50 -0.66
N GLU A 79 -6.93 9.04 0.37
CA GLU A 79 -5.65 9.63 0.81
C GLU A 79 -4.52 9.53 -0.24
N ILE A 80 -4.58 8.56 -1.15
CA ILE A 80 -3.64 8.45 -2.28
C ILE A 80 -3.90 9.55 -3.30
N THR A 81 -5.18 9.77 -3.63
CA THR A 81 -5.63 10.74 -4.64
C THR A 81 -5.71 12.18 -4.12
N GLY A 82 -5.51 12.38 -2.81
CA GLY A 82 -5.62 13.70 -2.17
C GLY A 82 -7.07 14.16 -2.00
N GLN A 83 -8.04 13.25 -2.14
CA GLN A 83 -9.41 13.52 -1.78
C GLN A 83 -9.51 13.60 -0.26
N ILE A 84 -9.70 14.81 0.25
CA ILE A 84 -10.12 15.03 1.64
C ILE A 84 -11.53 14.47 1.74
N THR A 85 -11.71 13.43 2.56
CA THR A 85 -13.03 12.85 2.76
C THR A 85 -13.84 13.76 3.68
N SER A 86 -15.17 13.76 3.56
CA SER A 86 -16.03 14.47 4.51
C SER A 86 -15.84 13.95 5.95
N GLU A 87 -15.40 12.69 6.11
CA GLU A 87 -15.00 12.09 7.39
C GLU A 87 -13.76 12.75 7.99
N ASP A 88 -12.76 13.16 7.21
CA ASP A 88 -11.60 13.93 7.71
C ASP A 88 -12.03 15.31 8.22
N LEU A 89 -12.96 15.96 7.51
CA LEU A 89 -13.57 17.22 7.94
C LEU A 89 -14.37 17.03 9.23
N LEU A 90 -15.23 16.01 9.30
CA LEU A 90 -16.05 15.69 10.46
C LEU A 90 -15.20 15.29 11.67
N ALA A 91 -14.19 14.44 11.50
CA ALA A 91 -13.28 14.03 12.56
C ALA A 91 -12.46 15.20 13.10
N ASN A 92 -12.02 16.13 12.25
CA ASN A 92 -11.31 17.33 12.69
C ASN A 92 -12.23 18.32 13.42
N ILE A 93 -13.51 18.41 13.03
CA ILE A 93 -14.53 19.20 13.73
C ILE A 93 -14.87 18.58 15.10
N PHE A 94 -15.07 17.26 15.17
CA PHE A 94 -15.50 16.57 16.39
C PHE A 94 -14.36 16.20 17.34
N SER A 95 -13.10 16.18 16.89
CA SER A 95 -11.93 15.98 17.77
C SER A 95 -11.72 17.11 18.79
N LYS A 96 -12.37 18.27 18.59
CA LYS A 96 -12.36 19.41 19.51
C LYS A 96 -13.55 19.47 20.46
N PHE A 97 -14.50 18.54 20.35
CA PHE A 97 -15.60 18.42 21.30
C PHE A 97 -15.27 17.30 22.28
N CYS A 98 -15.06 17.63 23.56
CA CYS A 98 -15.04 16.63 24.62
C CYS A 98 -16.38 15.88 24.57
N ILE A 99 -16.35 14.57 24.27
CA ILE A 99 -17.52 13.71 24.39
C ILE A 99 -17.82 13.59 25.88
N GLY A 100 -18.73 14.44 26.34
CA GLY A 100 -19.22 14.50 27.70
C GLY A 100 -20.72 14.29 27.73
N LYS A 101 -21.15 13.05 27.51
CA LYS A 101 -22.23 12.35 28.24
C LYS A 101 -22.35 10.91 27.75
#